data_AF-A0A4R1R7S7-F1
#
_entry.id   AF-A0A4R1R7S7-F1
#
_cell.length_a   1.000
_cell.length_b   1.000
_cell.length_c   1.000
_cell.angle_alpha   90.00
_cell.angle_beta   90.00
_cell.angle_gamma   90.00
#
_symmetry.space_group_name_H-M   'P 1'
#
loop_
_entity.id
_entity.type
_entity.pdbx_description
1 polymer ?
#
loop_
_entity_poly.entity_id
_entity_poly.type
_entity_poly.pdbx_seq_one_letter_code
_entity_poly.pdbx_strand_id
1 'polypeptide(L)'
;MADILTPDKRSQNMSAIKSRDTKPEIYFRKLLFAEGLRYRKNSPSIIGHPDIYLAKYHTAIFVNGCFWHRHAGCKYAYTPKSRVDFWQKKFEQNIQRDAAVRESLATQGIKCLTIWECTIKRMKHDPDFETLILHRAIDFILSDSILFLEL
;
A
#
# COMPACT_ATOMS: atom_id res chain seq x y z
N MET A 1 -15.12 -19.72 -18.00
CA MET A 1 -15.55 -18.34 -18.34
C MET A 1 -14.32 -17.55 -18.73
N ALA A 2 -14.26 -17.21 -20.02
CA ALA A 2 -13.12 -16.59 -20.70
C ALA A 2 -12.82 -15.18 -20.16
N ASP A 3 -11.57 -14.76 -20.34
CA ASP A 3 -11.09 -13.41 -20.04
C ASP A 3 -11.98 -12.39 -20.78
N ILE A 4 -12.56 -11.42 -20.07
CA ILE A 4 -13.54 -10.46 -20.62
C ILE A 4 -12.84 -9.47 -21.59
N LEU A 5 -11.50 -9.43 -21.55
CA LEU A 5 -10.67 -8.50 -22.30
C LEU A 5 -9.82 -9.26 -23.33
N THR A 6 -9.75 -8.71 -24.55
CA THR A 6 -8.82 -9.19 -25.58
C THR A 6 -7.37 -9.06 -25.11
N PRO A 7 -6.44 -9.89 -25.60
CA PRO A 7 -5.01 -9.83 -25.25
C PRO A 7 -4.42 -8.42 -25.39
N ASP A 8 -4.79 -7.67 -26.42
CA ASP A 8 -4.35 -6.29 -26.64
C ASP A 8 -4.86 -5.32 -25.57
N LYS A 9 -6.15 -5.42 -25.22
CA LYS A 9 -6.72 -4.62 -24.12
C LYS A 9 -6.09 -4.96 -22.78
N ARG A 10 -5.73 -6.23 -22.56
CA ARG A 10 -5.01 -6.66 -21.36
C ARG A 10 -3.59 -6.10 -21.34
N SER A 11 -2.88 -6.13 -22.47
CA SER A 11 -1.55 -5.55 -22.62
C SER A 11 -1.56 -4.05 -22.35
N GLN A 12 -2.52 -3.32 -22.92
CA GLN A 12 -2.73 -1.88 -22.66
C GLN A 12 -3.07 -1.59 -21.20
N ASN A 13 -3.94 -2.39 -20.58
CA ASN A 13 -4.26 -2.23 -19.17
C ASN A 13 -3.02 -2.47 -18.29
N MET A 14 -2.23 -3.49 -18.59
CA MET A 14 -1.00 -3.80 -17.83
C MET A 14 0.06 -2.72 -18.00
N SER A 15 0.19 -2.10 -19.18
CA SER A 15 1.13 -0.99 -19.41
C SER A 15 0.69 0.31 -18.73
N ALA A 16 -0.61 0.50 -18.51
CA ALA A 16 -1.16 1.65 -17.79
C ALA A 16 -1.03 1.55 -16.26
N ILE A 17 -0.71 0.37 -15.70
CA ILE A 17 -0.51 0.18 -14.26
C ILE A 17 0.85 0.78 -13.89
N LYS A 18 0.80 1.99 -13.33
CA LYS A 18 1.99 2.67 -12.79
C LYS A 18 2.46 1.99 -11.52
N SER A 19 3.76 1.83 -11.38
CA SER A 19 4.40 1.31 -10.17
C SER A 19 4.58 2.37 -9.08
N ARG A 20 4.42 3.65 -9.39
CA ARG A 20 4.63 4.82 -8.50
C ARG A 20 3.67 5.96 -8.83
N ASP A 21 3.47 6.86 -7.88
CA ASP A 21 2.57 8.01 -7.95
C ASP A 21 1.16 7.62 -8.38
N THR A 22 0.67 6.54 -7.75
CA THR A 22 -0.68 6.05 -8.01
C THR A 22 -1.71 7.02 -7.41
N LYS A 23 -2.93 7.03 -7.96
CA LYS A 23 -4.04 7.86 -7.42
C LYS A 23 -4.28 7.67 -5.91
N PRO A 24 -4.23 6.45 -5.32
CA PRO A 24 -4.34 6.29 -3.87
C PRO A 24 -3.12 6.87 -3.12
N GLU A 25 -1.91 6.67 -3.63
CA GLU A 25 -0.68 7.20 -3.01
C GLU A 25 -0.70 8.73 -2.92
N ILE A 26 -1.01 9.40 -4.03
CA ILE A 26 -1.09 10.87 -4.08
C ILE A 26 -2.15 11.41 -3.12
N TYR A 27 -3.27 10.70 -2.98
CA TYR A 27 -4.36 11.14 -2.10
C TYR A 27 -3.94 11.06 -0.64
N PHE A 28 -3.40 9.92 -0.19
CA PHE A 28 -2.97 9.77 1.20
C PHE A 28 -1.83 10.73 1.56
N ARG A 29 -0.90 10.95 0.62
CA ARG A 29 0.15 11.98 0.72
C ARG A 29 -0.37 13.39 0.97
N LYS A 30 -1.46 13.77 0.30
CA LYS A 30 -2.06 15.10 0.47
C LYS A 30 -2.70 15.25 1.86
N LEU A 31 -3.35 14.20 2.35
CA LEU A 31 -3.93 14.18 3.69
C LEU A 31 -2.84 14.36 4.76
N LEU A 32 -1.79 13.56 4.72
CA LEU A 32 -0.68 13.70 5.68
C LEU A 32 -0.01 15.08 5.62
N PHE A 33 0.11 15.66 4.43
CA PHE A 33 0.66 17.00 4.27
C PHE A 33 -0.25 18.08 4.87
N ALA A 34 -1.58 17.95 4.72
CA ALA A 34 -2.56 18.85 5.31
C ALA A 34 -2.48 18.83 6.85
N GLU A 35 -2.18 17.67 7.42
CA GLU A 35 -1.93 17.47 8.86
C GLU A 35 -0.54 17.94 9.32
N GLY A 36 0.22 18.61 8.45
CA GLY A 36 1.54 19.17 8.77
C GLY A 36 2.69 18.16 8.80
N LEU A 37 2.44 16.88 8.46
CA LEU A 37 3.48 15.86 8.43
C LEU A 37 4.35 16.01 7.18
N ARG A 38 5.64 16.28 7.40
CA ARG A 38 6.64 16.39 6.33
C ARG A 38 7.24 15.03 6.03
N TYR A 39 7.14 14.59 4.78
CA TYR A 39 7.65 13.30 4.33
C TYR A 39 8.64 13.42 3.17
N ARG A 40 9.46 12.38 3.02
CA ARG A 40 10.27 12.13 1.83
C ARG A 40 9.54 11.15 0.93
N LYS A 41 9.63 11.40 -0.38
CA LYS A 41 9.09 10.51 -1.41
C LYS A 41 10.17 9.53 -1.83
N ASN A 42 9.77 8.28 -2.07
CA ASN A 42 10.61 7.28 -2.75
C ASN A 42 12.03 7.22 -2.17
N SER A 43 12.15 6.97 -0.86
CA SER A 43 13.45 6.98 -0.18
C SER A 43 14.20 5.70 -0.51
N PRO A 44 15.18 5.70 -1.46
CA PRO A 44 15.83 4.48 -1.90
C PRO A 44 16.74 3.88 -0.82
N SER A 45 17.05 4.68 0.21
CA SER A 45 17.82 4.29 1.38
C SER A 45 17.06 3.36 2.34
N ILE A 46 15.74 3.23 2.18
CA ILE A 46 14.90 2.39 3.04
C ILE A 46 14.49 1.13 2.27
N ILE A 47 14.67 -0.03 2.90
CA ILE A 47 14.31 -1.33 2.35
C ILE A 47 12.82 -1.37 2.04
N GLY A 48 12.47 -1.96 0.90
CA GLY A 48 11.10 -2.05 0.40
C GLY A 48 10.61 -0.84 -0.39
N HIS A 49 11.42 0.23 -0.50
CA HIS A 49 11.07 1.45 -1.24
C HIS A 49 9.70 2.01 -0.84
N PRO A 50 9.54 2.45 0.43
CA PRO A 50 8.26 2.97 0.89
C PRO A 50 7.81 4.16 0.04
N ASP A 51 6.51 4.23 -0.20
CA ASP A 51 5.89 5.35 -0.91
C ASP A 51 6.13 6.67 -0.17
N ILE A 52 6.05 6.62 1.16
CA ILE A 52 6.20 7.78 2.03
C ILE A 52 7.11 7.40 3.19
N TYR A 53 8.15 8.21 3.43
CA TYR A 53 9.02 8.04 4.59
C TYR A 53 9.03 9.31 5.45
N LEU A 54 8.66 9.15 6.71
CA LEU A 54 8.60 10.20 7.73
C LEU A 54 9.84 10.09 8.63
N ALA A 55 10.94 10.72 8.19
CA ALA A 55 12.23 10.61 8.86
C ALA A 55 12.20 11.04 10.34
N LYS A 56 11.41 12.05 10.69
CA LYS A 56 11.26 12.54 12.08
C LYS A 56 10.68 11.47 13.01
N TYR A 57 9.78 10.64 12.49
CA TYR A 57 9.01 9.67 13.27
C TYR A 57 9.49 8.23 13.05
N HIS A 58 10.57 8.05 12.27
CA HIS A 58 11.05 6.74 11.84
C HIS A 58 9.92 5.86 11.27
N THR A 59 9.02 6.44 10.46
CA THR A 59 7.87 5.71 9.90
C THR A 59 7.96 5.58 8.38
N ALA A 60 7.96 4.35 7.90
CA ALA A 60 7.76 3.98 6.50
C ALA A 60 6.27 3.66 6.26
N ILE A 61 5.68 4.26 5.22
CA ILE A 61 4.29 4.02 4.84
C ILE A 61 4.25 3.41 3.44
N PHE A 62 3.48 2.33 3.31
CA PHE A 62 3.26 1.58 2.09
C PHE A 62 1.79 1.68 1.68
N VAL A 63 1.55 2.07 0.43
CA VAL A 63 0.21 2.17 -0.16
C VAL A 63 -0.02 0.93 -1.03
N ASN A 64 -0.48 -0.15 -0.39
CA ASN A 64 -0.55 -1.45 -1.04
C ASN A 64 -1.81 -1.61 -1.88
N GLY A 65 -1.62 -1.98 -3.14
CA GLY A 65 -2.70 -2.42 -4.02
C GLY A 65 -3.27 -3.75 -3.55
N CYS A 66 -4.57 -3.80 -3.22
CA CYS A 66 -5.21 -5.00 -2.67
C CYS A 66 -5.06 -6.24 -3.57
N PHE A 67 -5.03 -6.04 -4.89
CA PHE A 67 -4.84 -7.10 -5.87
C PHE A 67 -3.44 -7.73 -5.81
N TRP A 68 -2.39 -6.90 -5.72
CA TRP A 68 -0.99 -7.33 -5.81
C TRP A 68 -0.45 -7.95 -4.52
N HIS A 69 -0.89 -7.40 -3.38
CA HIS A 69 -0.43 -7.79 -2.04
C HIS A 69 -1.49 -8.63 -1.28
N ARG A 70 -2.57 -9.02 -1.97
CA ARG A 70 -3.58 -9.98 -1.47
C ARG A 70 -4.22 -9.57 -0.14
N HIS A 71 -4.81 -8.38 -0.10
CA HIS A 71 -5.54 -7.92 1.08
C HIS A 71 -6.63 -8.94 1.49
N ALA A 72 -6.53 -9.47 2.71
CA ALA A 72 -7.46 -10.46 3.24
C ALA A 72 -8.89 -9.91 3.31
N GLY A 73 -9.88 -10.70 2.91
CA GLY A 73 -11.30 -10.30 2.92
C GLY A 73 -11.68 -9.19 1.92
N CYS A 74 -10.76 -8.75 1.07
CA CYS A 74 -11.02 -7.65 0.14
C CYS A 74 -11.54 -8.14 -1.22
N LYS A 75 -12.67 -7.56 -1.67
CA LYS A 75 -13.25 -7.85 -3.00
C LYS A 75 -12.32 -7.56 -4.19
N TYR A 76 -11.33 -6.68 -4.00
CA TYR A 76 -10.36 -6.32 -5.03
C TYR A 76 -9.18 -7.31 -5.11
N ALA A 77 -9.02 -8.20 -4.12
CA ALA A 77 -8.01 -9.26 -4.09
C ALA A 77 -8.52 -10.54 -4.79
N TYR A 78 -9.07 -10.42 -6.00
CA TYR A 78 -9.51 -11.58 -6.77
C TYR A 78 -8.35 -12.26 -7.50
N THR A 79 -8.47 -13.55 -7.79
CA THR A 79 -7.49 -14.29 -8.58
C THR A 79 -7.99 -14.39 -10.03
N PRO A 80 -7.23 -13.90 -11.03
CA PRO A 80 -7.61 -14.06 -12.42
C PRO A 80 -7.70 -15.56 -12.78
N LYS A 81 -8.77 -15.95 -13.47
CA LYS A 81 -8.97 -17.36 -13.92
C LYS A 81 -8.00 -17.79 -15.03
N SER A 82 -7.33 -16.83 -15.65
CA SER A 82 -6.31 -17.04 -16.68
C SER A 82 -4.91 -17.11 -16.05
N ARG A 83 -4.04 -18.03 -16.48
CA ARG A 83 -2.64 -18.16 -16.01
C ARG A 83 -2.54 -18.22 -14.47
N VAL A 84 -3.38 -19.06 -13.85
CA VAL A 84 -3.52 -19.15 -12.39
C VAL A 84 -2.18 -19.40 -11.71
N ASP A 85 -1.39 -20.36 -12.20
CA ASP A 85 -0.09 -20.71 -11.62
C ASP A 85 0.90 -19.54 -11.63
N PHE A 86 0.93 -18.77 -12.72
CA PHE A 86 1.75 -17.56 -12.82
C PHE A 86 1.33 -16.52 -11.77
N TRP A 87 0.03 -16.29 -11.62
CA TRP A 87 -0.49 -15.32 -10.66
C TRP A 87 -0.26 -15.78 -9.22
N GLN A 88 -0.52 -17.05 -8.90
CA GLN A 88 -0.25 -17.62 -7.59
C GLN A 88 1.22 -17.46 -7.19
N LYS A 89 2.15 -17.85 -8.08
CA LYS A 89 3.59 -17.68 -7.83
C LYS A 89 3.96 -16.20 -7.65
N LYS A 90 3.38 -15.30 -8.45
CA LYS A 90 3.64 -13.86 -8.33
C LYS A 90 3.11 -13.27 -7.02
N PHE A 91 1.91 -13.67 -6.59
CA PHE A 91 1.32 -13.23 -5.34
C PHE A 91 2.11 -13.73 -4.14
N GLU A 92 2.51 -15.00 -4.15
CA GLU A 92 3.33 -15.60 -3.10
C GLU A 92 4.66 -14.85 -2.96
N GLN A 93 5.35 -14.59 -4.07
CA GLN A 93 6.59 -13.80 -4.06
C GLN A 93 6.41 -12.38 -3.52
N ASN A 94 5.27 -11.75 -3.77
CA ASN A 94 4.98 -10.42 -3.23
C ASN A 94 4.75 -10.48 -1.72
N ILE A 95 3.94 -11.41 -1.23
CA ILE A 95 3.68 -11.60 0.21
C ILE A 95 4.99 -11.89 0.95
N GLN A 96 5.82 -12.79 0.42
CA GLN A 96 7.12 -13.11 1.00
C GLN A 96 8.04 -11.89 1.05
N ARG A 97 8.06 -11.07 -0.01
CA ARG A 97 8.83 -9.82 -0.04
C ARG A 97 8.32 -8.83 0.99
N ASP A 98 7.01 -8.65 1.11
CA ASP A 98 6.41 -7.72 2.08
C ASP A 98 6.74 -8.13 3.51
N ALA A 99 6.69 -9.44 3.81
CA ALA A 99 7.08 -9.99 5.10
C ALA A 99 8.56 -9.70 5.42
N ALA A 100 9.47 -9.96 4.47
CA ALA A 100 10.90 -9.70 4.63
C ALA A 100 11.20 -8.20 4.80
N VAL A 101 10.53 -7.33 4.05
CA VAL A 101 10.64 -5.87 4.19
C VAL A 101 10.18 -5.45 5.59
N ARG A 102 9.01 -5.92 6.04
CA ARG A 102 8.47 -5.59 7.36
C ARG A 102 9.41 -6.01 8.49
N GLU A 103 9.98 -7.21 8.41
CA GLU A 103 10.96 -7.70 9.36
C GLU A 103 12.22 -6.84 9.36
N SER A 104 12.75 -6.51 8.17
CA SER A 104 13.93 -5.66 8.05
C SER A 104 13.70 -4.22 8.54
N LEU A 105 12.48 -3.69 8.45
CA LEU A 105 12.15 -2.39 9.00
C LEU A 105 12.07 -2.45 10.53
N ALA A 106 11.46 -3.51 11.07
CA ALA A 106 11.37 -3.72 12.50
C ALA A 106 12.76 -3.86 13.15
N THR A 107 13.71 -4.57 12.52
CA THR A 107 15.09 -4.69 13.02
C THR A 107 15.85 -3.36 13.01
N GLN A 108 15.46 -2.42 12.14
CA GLN A 108 16.00 -1.06 12.10
C GLN A 108 15.25 -0.08 13.02
N GLY A 109 14.24 -0.55 13.76
CA GLY A 109 13.37 0.29 14.59
C GLY A 109 12.49 1.24 13.77
N ILE A 110 12.27 0.95 12.48
CA ILE A 110 11.43 1.74 11.59
C ILE A 110 10.00 1.19 11.67
N LYS A 111 9.06 2.07 12.02
CA LYS A 111 7.62 1.79 12.04
C LYS A 111 7.13 1.57 10.61
N CYS A 112 6.31 0.55 10.39
CA CYS A 112 5.75 0.21 9.10
C CYS A 112 4.22 0.38 9.14
N LEU A 113 3.70 1.36 8.38
CA LEU A 113 2.28 1.58 8.19
C LEU A 113 1.89 1.11 6.79
N THR A 114 1.02 0.10 6.71
CA THR A 114 0.44 -0.31 5.42
C THR A 114 -0.96 0.27 5.32
N ILE A 115 -1.23 1.03 4.26
CA ILE A 115 -2.58 1.47 3.94
C ILE A 115 -3.04 0.85 2.62
N TRP A 116 -4.20 0.22 2.65
CA TRP A 116 -4.72 -0.51 1.51
C TRP A 116 -5.45 0.39 0.52
N GLU A 117 -5.34 0.08 -0.77
CA GLU A 117 -6.05 0.81 -1.83
C GLU A 117 -7.57 0.85 -1.59
N CYS A 118 -8.16 -0.24 -1.08
CA CYS A 118 -9.60 -0.28 -0.79
C CYS A 118 -9.99 0.66 0.34
N THR A 119 -9.13 0.82 1.34
CA THR A 119 -9.30 1.75 2.45
C THR A 119 -9.30 3.17 1.90
N ILE A 120 -8.30 3.53 1.11
CA ILE A 120 -8.23 4.86 0.46
C ILE A 120 -9.43 5.10 -0.47
N LYS A 121 -9.88 4.09 -1.22
CA LYS A 121 -11.10 4.22 -2.05
C LYS A 121 -12.32 4.52 -1.19
N ARG A 122 -12.45 3.88 -0.03
CA ARG A 122 -13.57 4.15 0.90
C ARG A 122 -13.47 5.55 1.50
N MET A 123 -12.28 5.99 1.93
CA MET A 123 -12.05 7.33 2.48
C MET A 123 -12.60 8.43 1.54
N LYS A 124 -12.37 8.28 0.23
CA LYS A 124 -12.87 9.24 -0.78
C LYS A 124 -14.39 9.39 -0.85
N HIS A 125 -15.14 8.43 -0.33
CA HIS A 125 -16.60 8.38 -0.41
C HIS A 125 -17.28 8.50 0.96
N ASP A 126 -16.51 8.44 2.05
CA ASP A 126 -16.99 8.34 3.42
C ASP A 126 -16.10 9.24 4.30
N PRO A 127 -16.47 10.53 4.49
CA PRO A 127 -15.66 11.50 5.22
C PRO A 127 -15.40 11.10 6.68
N ASP A 128 -16.39 10.49 7.34
CA ASP A 128 -16.24 10.03 8.73
C ASP A 128 -15.19 8.91 8.81
N PHE A 129 -15.20 8.00 7.82
CA PHE A 129 -14.17 6.97 7.69
C PHE A 129 -12.80 7.55 7.31
N GLU A 130 -12.76 8.59 6.47
CA GLU A 130 -11.52 9.33 6.17
C GLU A 130 -10.88 9.86 7.44
N THR A 131 -11.63 10.60 8.26
CA THR A 131 -11.15 11.14 9.53
C THR A 131 -10.71 10.04 10.49
N LEU A 132 -11.49 8.96 10.61
CA LEU A 132 -11.15 7.83 11.48
C LEU A 132 -9.81 7.18 11.10
N ILE A 133 -9.61 6.90 9.80
CA ILE A 133 -8.38 6.27 9.31
C ILE A 133 -7.19 7.23 9.42
N LEU A 134 -7.40 8.52 9.13
CA LEU A 134 -6.36 9.54 9.25
C LEU A 134 -5.91 9.70 10.71
N HIS A 135 -6.84 9.79 11.66
CA HIS A 135 -6.51 9.82 13.09
C HIS A 135 -5.73 8.58 13.51
N ARG A 136 -6.17 7.38 13.14
CA ARG A 136 -5.43 6.13 13.45
C ARG A 136 -4.01 6.13 12.87
N ALA A 137 -3.84 6.63 11.65
CA ALA A 137 -2.53 6.73 11.03
C ALA A 137 -1.63 7.73 11.77
N ILE A 138 -2.16 8.89 12.16
CA ILE A 138 -1.42 9.91 12.91
C ILE A 138 -1.06 9.38 14.30
N ASP A 139 -2.00 8.78 15.02
CA ASP A 139 -1.77 8.19 16.34
C ASP A 139 -0.65 7.15 16.29
N PHE A 140 -0.61 6.32 15.25
CA PHE A 140 0.49 5.38 15.02
C PHE A 140 1.83 6.07 14.73
N ILE A 141 1.81 7.11 13.90
CA ILE A 141 3.01 7.89 13.58
C ILE A 141 3.58 8.56 14.83
N LEU A 142 2.72 9.00 15.75
CA LEU A 142 3.11 9.68 16.99
C LEU A 142 3.37 8.73 18.16
N SER A 143 2.81 7.51 18.14
CA SER A 143 3.01 6.50 19.18
C SER A 143 4.29 5.69 18.97
N ASP A 144 4.95 5.32 20.06
CA ASP A 144 6.15 4.46 20.06
C ASP A 144 5.84 3.01 20.50
N SER A 145 4.57 2.67 20.71
CA SER A 145 4.18 1.39 21.30
C SER A 145 4.16 0.21 20.31
N ILE A 146 4.03 0.49 19.02
CA ILE A 146 3.90 -0.54 17.98
C ILE A 146 4.73 -0.18 16.73
N LEU A 147 5.38 -1.19 16.14
CA LEU A 147 6.20 -1.05 14.95
C LEU A 147 5.44 -1.35 13.65
N PHE A 148 4.20 -1.84 13.74
CA PHE A 148 3.43 -2.23 12.57
C PHE A 148 1.94 -1.91 12.73
N LEU A 149 1.34 -1.36 11.68
CA LEU A 149 -0.10 -1.13 11.58
C LEU A 149 -0.56 -1.32 10.13
N GLU A 150 -1.72 -1.95 9.95
CA GLU A 150 -2.42 -2.06 8.67
C GLU A 150 -3.78 -1.37 8.75
N LEU A 151 -4.11 -0.56 7.72
CA LEU A 151 -5.35 0.22 7.61
C LEU A 151 -6.05 0.02 6.27
#